data_AF-A0A0M5L4L2-F1
#
_entry.id   AF-A0A0M5L4L2-F1
#
_cell.length_a   1.000
_cell.length_b   1.000
_cell.length_c   1.000
_cell.angle_alpha   90.00
_cell.angle_beta   90.00
_cell.angle_gamma   90.00
#
_symmetry.space_group_name_H-M   'P 1'
#
loop_
_entity.id
_entity.type
_entity.pdbx_description
1 polymer ?
#
loop_
_entity_poly.entity_id
_entity_poly.type
_entity_poly.pdbx_seq_one_letter_code
_entity_poly.pdbx_strand_id
1 'polypeptide(L)'
;TAGVDLTWISPCDVAISFKNMKMEGAPGPDAVRILERYPMVVAVVDGRVQHVCAHPEDAPWAINLKKGVASAFQNSIPSLSDINSGMIVTETDVVGKCPTKYEVETEGEKVIVVKEKNHRHCHERYPTPAETPAPWMKAPLPIEESRSECKQEITNGIYTAITCEDKNIVRPAFGLYKYVEANQESTLRFIS
;
A
#
# COMPACT_ATOMS: atom_id res chain seq x y z
N THR A 1 0.01 4.10 15.44
CA THR A 1 0.02 2.62 15.46
C THR A 1 -1.39 2.10 15.69
N ALA A 2 -1.72 0.90 15.23
CA ALA A 2 -3.03 0.28 15.46
C ALA A 2 -2.90 -1.24 15.35
N GLY A 3 -3.81 -1.98 15.99
CA GLY A 3 -4.05 -3.39 15.69
C GLY A 3 -4.90 -3.50 14.42
N VAL A 4 -4.60 -4.51 13.60
CA VAL A 4 -5.36 -4.82 12.39
C VAL A 4 -5.75 -6.28 12.46
N ASP A 5 -7.06 -6.54 12.46
CA ASP A 5 -7.61 -7.88 12.40
C ASP A 5 -7.97 -8.23 10.95
N LEU A 6 -7.47 -9.38 10.50
CA LEU A 6 -7.86 -9.99 9.23
C LEU A 6 -8.75 -11.20 9.52
N THR A 7 -10.02 -11.11 9.15
CA THR A 7 -11.00 -12.19 9.35
C THR A 7 -11.39 -12.79 8.01
N TRP A 8 -11.03 -14.05 7.77
CA TRP A 8 -11.47 -14.79 6.59
C TRP A 8 -12.94 -15.18 6.74
N ILE A 9 -13.81 -14.58 5.92
CA ILE A 9 -15.25 -14.87 5.88
C ILE A 9 -15.50 -16.09 4.99
N SER A 10 -14.78 -16.17 3.88
CA SER A 10 -14.76 -17.28 2.93
C SER A 10 -13.31 -17.50 2.49
N PRO A 11 -12.99 -18.57 1.74
CA PRO A 11 -11.64 -18.76 1.18
C PRO A 11 -11.13 -17.61 0.31
N CYS A 12 -12.03 -16.76 -0.21
CA CYS A 12 -11.69 -15.64 -1.10
C CYS A 12 -12.12 -14.28 -0.55
N ASP A 13 -12.69 -14.20 0.65
CA ASP A 13 -13.20 -12.94 1.22
C ASP A 13 -12.58 -12.68 2.59
N VAL A 14 -11.93 -11.53 2.73
CA VAL A 14 -11.26 -11.09 3.97
C VAL A 14 -11.87 -9.79 4.46
N ALA A 15 -12.31 -9.76 5.72
CA ALA A 15 -12.65 -8.52 6.42
C ALA A 15 -11.42 -7.94 7.11
N ILE A 16 -11.12 -6.68 6.82
CA ILE A 16 -10.07 -5.88 7.45
C ILE A 16 -10.73 -4.94 8.46
N SER A 17 -10.33 -5.06 9.73
CA SER A 17 -10.80 -4.20 10.82
C SER A 17 -9.63 -3.60 11.58
N PHE A 18 -9.73 -2.33 11.95
CA PHE A 18 -8.75 -1.67 12.82
C PHE A 18 -9.24 -1.72 14.27
N LYS A 19 -8.31 -1.85 15.21
CA LYS A 19 -8.56 -1.82 16.65
C LYS A 19 -7.41 -1.14 17.40
N ASN A 20 -7.70 -0.62 18.58
CA ASN A 20 -6.70 -0.06 19.50
C ASN A 20 -5.80 0.98 18.82
N MET A 21 -6.38 1.85 18.00
CA MET A 21 -5.66 2.90 17.29
C MET A 21 -5.05 3.89 18.30
N LYS A 22 -3.74 4.12 18.15
CA LYS A 22 -2.99 5.17 18.84
C LYS A 22 -2.39 6.09 17.79
N MET A 23 -2.77 7.36 17.83
CA MET A 23 -2.17 8.39 16.98
C MET A 23 -1.34 9.32 17.83
N GLU A 24 -0.15 9.65 17.34
CA GLU A 24 0.64 10.73 17.89
C GLU A 24 0.32 12.01 17.10
N GLY A 25 0.02 13.11 17.80
CA GLY A 25 -0.47 14.36 17.21
C GLY A 25 -1.99 14.49 17.22
N ALA A 26 -2.53 15.48 16.49
CA ALA A 26 -3.96 15.73 16.42
C ALA A 26 -4.58 14.98 15.24
N PRO A 27 -5.32 13.90 15.53
CA PRO A 27 -6.75 13.98 15.24
C PRO A 27 -7.58 13.69 16.51
N GLY A 28 -8.74 14.35 16.63
CA GLY A 28 -9.61 14.23 17.80
C GLY A 28 -10.14 12.80 18.02
N PRO A 29 -10.74 12.52 19.20
CA PRO A 29 -11.29 11.21 19.57
C PRO A 29 -12.25 10.62 18.54
N ASP A 30 -12.87 11.45 17.69
CA ASP A 30 -13.72 11.00 16.59
C ASP A 30 -12.98 10.18 15.53
N ALA A 31 -11.70 10.44 15.26
CA ALA A 31 -10.96 9.74 14.21
C ALA A 31 -10.74 8.26 14.54
N VAL A 32 -10.43 7.93 15.80
CA VAL A 32 -10.32 6.54 16.27
C VAL A 32 -11.66 5.84 16.07
N ARG A 33 -12.74 6.46 16.54
CA ARG A 33 -14.09 5.93 16.40
C ARG A 33 -14.46 5.70 14.93
N ILE A 34 -14.14 6.63 14.04
CA ILE A 34 -14.42 6.51 12.61
C ILE A 34 -13.68 5.32 11.99
N LEU A 35 -12.38 5.19 12.24
CA LEU A 35 -11.57 4.14 11.64
C LEU A 35 -12.00 2.73 12.08
N GLU A 36 -12.31 2.57 13.37
CA GLU A 36 -12.65 1.28 13.97
C GLU A 36 -14.12 0.88 13.79
N ARG A 37 -14.99 1.81 13.35
CA ARG A 37 -16.45 1.59 13.32
C ARG A 37 -16.90 0.50 12.36
N TYR A 38 -16.35 0.49 11.15
CA TYR A 38 -16.82 -0.38 10.07
C TYR A 38 -15.69 -1.25 9.52
N PRO A 39 -15.86 -2.57 9.38
CA PRO A 39 -14.92 -3.39 8.64
C PRO A 39 -14.99 -3.07 7.14
N MET A 40 -13.90 -3.33 6.41
CA MET A 40 -13.90 -3.34 4.95
C MET A 40 -13.66 -4.77 4.46
N VAL A 41 -14.51 -5.27 3.58
CA VAL A 41 -14.36 -6.61 3.00
C VAL A 41 -13.60 -6.50 1.67
N VAL A 42 -12.66 -7.41 1.47
CA VAL A 42 -11.81 -7.50 0.29
C VAL A 42 -11.96 -8.87 -0.31
N ALA A 43 -12.33 -8.92 -1.59
CA ALA A 43 -12.30 -10.15 -2.36
C ALA A 43 -10.89 -10.37 -2.90
N VAL A 44 -10.28 -11.48 -2.51
CA VAL A 44 -8.91 -11.88 -2.87
C VAL A 44 -8.97 -13.21 -3.61
N VAL A 45 -8.38 -13.25 -4.81
CA VAL A 45 -8.27 -14.48 -5.62
C VAL A 45 -6.83 -14.60 -6.06
N ASP A 46 -6.19 -15.73 -5.76
CA ASP A 46 -4.78 -16.00 -6.06
C ASP A 46 -3.84 -14.86 -5.62
N GLY A 47 -4.06 -14.35 -4.40
CA GLY A 47 -3.27 -13.26 -3.82
C GLY A 47 -3.55 -11.86 -4.41
N ARG A 48 -4.47 -11.75 -5.38
CA ARG A 48 -4.85 -10.49 -6.05
C ARG A 48 -6.15 -9.94 -5.49
N VAL A 49 -6.19 -8.64 -5.21
CA VAL A 49 -7.43 -7.94 -4.85
C VAL A 49 -8.29 -7.75 -6.10
N GLN A 50 -9.51 -8.26 -6.07
CA GLN A 50 -10.48 -8.15 -7.17
C GLN A 50 -11.40 -6.95 -6.98
N HIS A 51 -12.00 -6.83 -5.80
CA HIS A 51 -12.85 -5.70 -5.44
C HIS A 51 -12.86 -5.50 -3.92
N VAL A 52 -13.34 -4.32 -3.52
CA VAL A 52 -13.46 -3.93 -2.11
C VAL A 52 -14.87 -3.44 -1.83
N CYS A 53 -15.41 -3.87 -0.70
CA CYS A 53 -16.72 -3.49 -0.20
C CYS A 53 -16.53 -2.74 1.12
N ALA A 54 -16.84 -1.45 1.09
CA ALA A 54 -16.82 -0.59 2.28
C ALA A 54 -18.25 -0.20 2.67
N HIS A 55 -18.46 0.06 3.95
CA HIS A 55 -19.74 0.57 4.43
C HIS A 55 -19.99 1.99 3.86
N PRO A 56 -21.20 2.31 3.38
CA PRO A 56 -21.48 3.59 2.72
C PRO A 56 -21.32 4.81 3.65
N GLU A 57 -21.43 4.60 4.96
CA GLU A 57 -21.20 5.65 5.97
C GLU A 57 -19.75 5.70 6.48
N ASP A 58 -18.84 4.86 5.96
CA ASP A 58 -17.44 4.91 6.34
C ASP A 58 -16.74 6.10 5.69
N ALA A 59 -15.84 6.74 6.43
CA ALA A 59 -15.18 7.93 5.94
C ALA A 59 -14.19 7.57 4.81
N PRO A 60 -14.11 8.33 3.71
CA PRO A 60 -13.22 8.01 2.60
C PRO A 60 -11.75 7.82 3.00
N TRP A 61 -11.25 8.61 3.96
CA TRP A 61 -9.89 8.47 4.47
C TRP A 61 -9.67 7.14 5.23
N ALA A 62 -10.67 6.69 5.99
CA ALA A 62 -10.60 5.44 6.76
C ALA A 62 -10.65 4.23 5.82
N ILE A 63 -11.49 4.30 4.78
CA ILE A 63 -11.52 3.33 3.69
C ILE A 63 -10.15 3.25 3.00
N ASN A 64 -9.54 4.39 2.65
CA ASN A 64 -8.24 4.40 1.98
C ASN A 64 -7.12 3.82 2.87
N LEU A 65 -7.16 4.05 4.18
CA LEU A 65 -6.22 3.42 5.11
C LEU A 65 -6.38 1.89 5.13
N LYS A 66 -7.61 1.38 5.12
CA LYS A 66 -7.91 -0.06 5.02
C LYS A 66 -7.46 -0.64 3.67
N LYS A 67 -7.63 0.10 2.57
CA LYS A 67 -7.11 -0.30 1.24
C LYS A 67 -5.58 -0.33 1.22
N GLY A 68 -4.91 0.53 1.98
CA GLY A 68 -3.46 0.49 2.17
C GLY A 68 -3.01 -0.84 2.76
N VAL A 69 -3.71 -1.34 3.78
CA VAL A 69 -3.46 -2.69 4.34
C VAL A 69 -3.66 -3.77 3.28
N ALA A 70 -4.79 -3.76 2.56
CA ALA A 70 -5.06 -4.73 1.50
C ALA A 70 -3.94 -4.74 0.43
N SER A 71 -3.47 -3.55 0.04
CA SER A 71 -2.39 -3.38 -0.96
C SER A 71 -1.04 -3.90 -0.45
N ALA A 72 -0.77 -3.77 0.85
CA ALA A 72 0.43 -4.32 1.48
C ALA A 72 0.45 -5.86 1.44
N PHE A 73 -0.70 -6.51 1.66
CA PHE A 73 -0.83 -7.98 1.61
C PHE A 73 -0.87 -8.55 0.21
N GLN A 74 -1.38 -7.79 -0.78
CA GLN A 74 -1.49 -8.27 -2.15
C GLN A 74 -0.18 -8.84 -2.67
N ASN A 75 -0.23 -10.02 -3.29
CA ASN A 75 0.92 -10.63 -3.95
C ASN A 75 0.42 -11.35 -5.21
N SER A 76 0.83 -10.85 -6.37
CA SER A 76 0.29 -11.26 -7.66
C SER A 76 1.13 -12.33 -8.38
N ILE A 77 2.23 -12.80 -7.80
CA ILE A 77 3.07 -13.82 -8.45
C ILE A 77 2.43 -15.21 -8.35
N PRO A 78 2.62 -16.10 -9.34
CA PRO A 78 1.97 -17.41 -9.35
C PRO A 78 2.41 -18.34 -8.22
N SER A 79 3.65 -18.20 -7.73
CA SER A 79 4.19 -18.99 -6.63
C SER A 79 5.32 -18.27 -5.90
N LEU A 80 5.51 -18.60 -4.62
CA LEU A 80 6.59 -18.07 -3.78
C LEU A 80 7.94 -18.77 -4.05
N SER A 81 8.32 -18.89 -5.33
CA SER A 81 9.56 -19.55 -5.76
C SER A 81 10.49 -18.57 -6.44
N ASP A 82 11.80 -18.76 -6.25
CA ASP A 82 12.87 -17.95 -6.85
C ASP A 82 12.80 -17.90 -8.39
N ILE A 83 12.11 -18.85 -9.04
CA ILE A 83 11.86 -18.84 -10.50
C ILE A 83 11.06 -17.59 -10.92
N ASN A 84 10.25 -17.03 -10.02
CA ASN A 84 9.49 -15.81 -10.26
C ASN A 84 10.26 -14.52 -9.91
N SER A 85 11.51 -14.62 -9.47
CA SER A 85 12.35 -13.42 -9.23
C SER A 85 12.61 -12.68 -10.54
N GLY A 86 12.57 -11.36 -10.49
CA GLY A 86 12.65 -10.47 -11.65
C GLY A 86 11.35 -10.34 -12.44
N MET A 87 10.26 -11.05 -12.07
CA MET A 87 8.99 -10.99 -12.79
C MET A 87 8.34 -9.60 -12.63
N ILE A 88 7.81 -9.07 -13.73
CA ILE A 88 7.02 -7.84 -13.72
C ILE A 88 5.56 -8.20 -13.96
N VAL A 89 4.70 -7.85 -13.01
CA VAL A 89 3.26 -8.10 -13.06
C VAL A 89 2.52 -6.78 -12.85
N THR A 90 1.47 -6.52 -13.64
CA THR A 90 0.59 -5.38 -13.36
C THR A 90 -0.31 -5.69 -12.17
N GLU A 91 -0.18 -4.89 -11.12
CA GLU A 91 -1.04 -4.91 -9.95
C GLU A 91 -2.04 -3.75 -10.00
N THR A 92 -3.23 -3.96 -9.46
CA THR A 92 -4.18 -2.86 -9.16
C THR A 92 -4.18 -2.65 -7.65
N ASP A 93 -3.91 -1.42 -7.19
CA ASP A 93 -3.81 -1.07 -5.77
C ASP A 93 -4.41 0.33 -5.49
N VAL A 94 -4.12 0.90 -4.31
CA VAL A 94 -4.52 2.27 -3.93
C VAL A 94 -3.95 3.37 -4.83
N VAL A 95 -2.79 3.14 -5.46
CA VAL A 95 -2.13 4.07 -6.36
C VAL A 95 -2.71 3.95 -7.76
N GLY A 96 -3.16 2.77 -8.19
CA GLY A 96 -3.81 2.53 -9.49
C GLY A 96 -3.35 1.22 -10.12
N LYS A 97 -3.27 1.17 -11.45
CA LYS A 97 -2.71 0.02 -12.18
C LYS A 97 -1.22 0.22 -12.44
N CYS A 98 -0.39 -0.50 -11.69
CA CYS A 98 1.05 -0.30 -11.66
C CYS A 98 1.81 -1.55 -12.12
N PRO A 99 2.76 -1.42 -13.07
CA PRO A 99 3.78 -2.45 -13.28
C PRO A 99 4.61 -2.61 -12.00
N THR A 100 4.59 -3.81 -11.44
CA THR A 100 5.24 -4.14 -10.16
C THR A 100 6.29 -5.20 -10.43
N LYS A 101 7.54 -4.90 -10.09
CA LYS A 101 8.66 -5.83 -10.18
C LYS A 101 8.76 -6.62 -8.88
N TYR A 102 8.92 -7.92 -8.98
CA TYR A 102 9.07 -8.83 -7.85
C TYR A 102 10.47 -9.40 -7.82
N GLU A 103 11.09 -9.39 -6.65
CA GLU A 103 12.25 -10.21 -6.34
C GLU A 103 11.87 -11.18 -5.23
N VAL A 104 12.29 -12.44 -5.36
CA VAL A 104 11.95 -13.52 -4.44
C VAL A 104 13.24 -14.17 -3.98
N GLU A 105 13.41 -14.24 -2.67
CA GLU A 105 14.55 -14.88 -2.02
C GLU A 105 14.02 -15.92 -1.02
N THR A 106 14.47 -17.17 -1.17
CA THR A 106 14.06 -18.28 -0.31
C THR A 106 15.20 -18.68 0.65
N GLU A 107 14.92 -18.62 1.95
CA GLU A 107 15.81 -19.01 3.05
C GLU A 107 15.15 -20.10 3.91
N GLY A 108 15.26 -21.36 3.49
CA GLY A 108 14.64 -22.49 4.20
C GLY A 108 13.10 -22.40 4.18
N GLU A 109 12.48 -22.26 5.35
CA GLU A 109 11.02 -22.09 5.49
C GLU A 109 10.56 -20.62 5.34
N LYS A 110 11.51 -19.69 5.26
CA LYS A 110 11.26 -18.27 5.10
C LYS A 110 11.39 -17.88 3.62
N VAL A 111 10.42 -17.15 3.10
CA VAL A 111 10.47 -16.51 1.79
C VAL A 111 10.37 -15.00 1.98
N ILE A 112 11.28 -14.28 1.36
CA ILE A 112 11.29 -12.82 1.31
C ILE A 112 10.86 -12.42 -0.10
N VAL A 113 9.80 -11.64 -0.20
CA VAL A 113 9.33 -11.08 -1.47
C VAL A 113 9.48 -9.56 -1.42
N VAL A 114 10.28 -9.01 -2.31
CA VAL A 114 10.44 -7.56 -2.47
C VAL A 114 9.64 -7.12 -3.69
N LYS A 115 8.74 -6.16 -3.50
CA LYS A 115 7.92 -5.57 -4.57
C LYS A 115 8.34 -4.13 -4.79
N GLU A 116 8.74 -3.81 -6.01
CA GLU A 116 9.10 -2.45 -6.41
C GLU A 116 8.09 -1.90 -7.43
N LYS A 117 7.65 -0.66 -7.21
CA LYS A 117 6.76 0.07 -8.13
C LYS A 117 7.33 1.44 -8.41
N ASN A 118 7.27 1.85 -9.68
CA ASN A 118 7.51 3.23 -10.07
C ASN A 118 6.16 3.87 -10.42
N HIS A 119 5.72 4.83 -9.60
CA HIS A 119 4.39 5.43 -9.73
C HIS A 119 4.20 6.20 -11.03
N ARG A 120 5.31 6.61 -11.66
CA ARG A 120 5.29 7.29 -12.96
C ARG A 120 4.80 6.38 -14.09
N HIS A 121 4.91 5.06 -13.92
CA HIS A 121 4.42 4.07 -14.87
C HIS A 121 3.03 3.53 -14.53
N CYS A 122 2.40 4.04 -13.47
CA CYS A 122 1.04 3.65 -13.11
C CYS A 122 0.00 4.37 -13.95
N HIS A 123 -1.03 3.62 -14.35
CA HIS A 123 -2.19 4.09 -15.11
C HIS A 123 -3.46 4.04 -14.26
N GLU A 124 -4.54 4.67 -14.76
CA GLU A 124 -5.85 4.68 -14.08
C GLU A 124 -5.79 5.16 -12.62
N ARG A 125 -4.90 6.12 -12.36
CA ARG A 125 -4.70 6.70 -11.04
C ARG A 125 -5.33 8.06 -10.89
N TYR A 126 -5.70 8.39 -9.65
CA TYR A 126 -6.10 9.75 -9.32
C TYR A 126 -4.90 10.69 -9.41
N PRO A 127 -5.05 11.88 -10.04
CA PRO A 127 -3.98 12.87 -10.08
C PRO A 127 -3.56 13.27 -8.66
N THR A 128 -2.26 13.27 -8.40
CA THR A 128 -1.74 13.78 -7.13
C THR A 128 -1.77 15.31 -7.13
N PRO A 129 -1.74 15.96 -5.94
CA PRO A 129 -1.64 17.42 -5.87
C PRO A 129 -0.40 18.00 -6.57
N ALA A 130 0.68 17.22 -6.72
CA ALA A 130 1.87 17.63 -7.46
C ALA A 130 1.63 17.68 -8.98
N GLU A 131 0.74 16.83 -9.48
CA GLU A 131 0.41 16.69 -10.90
C GLU A 131 -0.72 17.62 -11.35
N THR A 132 -1.50 18.10 -10.39
CA THR A 132 -2.53 19.10 -10.62
C THR A 132 -1.91 20.49 -10.44
N PRO A 133 -1.82 21.33 -11.48
CA PRO A 133 -1.26 22.67 -11.33
C PRO A 133 -2.05 23.45 -10.28
N ALA A 134 -1.35 23.96 -9.27
CA ALA A 134 -1.95 24.91 -8.36
C ALA A 134 -2.38 26.19 -9.14
N PRO A 135 -3.42 26.92 -8.72
CA PRO A 135 -3.91 28.10 -9.45
C PRO A 135 -2.84 29.17 -9.74
N TRP A 136 -1.78 29.20 -8.93
CA TRP A 136 -0.66 30.14 -9.03
C TRP A 136 0.53 29.60 -9.84
N MET A 137 0.47 28.36 -10.36
CA MET A 137 1.50 27.71 -11.17
C MET A 137 1.02 27.48 -12.60
N LYS A 138 1.91 27.72 -13.58
CA LYS A 138 1.63 27.51 -15.01
C LYS A 138 1.77 26.05 -15.47
N ALA A 139 2.35 25.20 -14.64
CA ALA A 139 2.61 23.78 -14.93
C ALA A 139 2.60 22.97 -13.63
N PRO A 140 2.39 21.64 -13.69
CA PRO A 140 2.56 20.76 -12.54
C PRO A 140 3.97 20.83 -11.95
N LEU A 141 4.13 20.41 -10.69
CA LEU A 141 5.46 20.30 -10.10
C LEU A 141 6.24 19.18 -10.79
N PRO A 142 7.52 19.37 -11.15
CA PRO A 142 8.30 18.30 -11.74
C PRO A 142 8.66 17.26 -10.67
N ILE A 143 8.05 16.09 -10.80
CA ILE A 143 8.36 14.90 -10.00
C ILE A 143 9.63 14.26 -10.56
N GLU A 144 10.66 14.17 -9.73
CA GLU A 144 11.93 13.53 -10.07
C GLU A 144 11.83 12.02 -9.83
N GLU A 145 11.43 11.64 -8.61
CA GLU A 145 11.31 10.27 -8.14
C GLU A 145 9.93 10.08 -7.51
N SER A 146 9.28 8.96 -7.83
CA SER A 146 8.04 8.53 -7.18
C SER A 146 7.98 7.01 -7.26
N ARG A 147 8.27 6.35 -6.14
CA ARG A 147 8.39 4.90 -6.07
C ARG A 147 7.90 4.35 -4.73
N SER A 148 7.50 3.09 -4.72
CA SER A 148 7.26 2.33 -3.50
C SER A 148 8.04 1.02 -3.54
N GLU A 149 8.62 0.65 -2.40
CA GLU A 149 9.24 -0.65 -2.18
C GLU A 149 8.58 -1.33 -0.98
N CYS A 150 8.13 -2.56 -1.16
CA CYS A 150 7.49 -3.35 -0.10
C CYS A 150 8.19 -4.68 0.06
N LYS A 151 8.73 -4.95 1.25
CA LYS A 151 9.30 -6.23 1.65
C LYS A 151 8.27 -7.03 2.44
N GLN A 152 7.90 -8.20 1.92
CA GLN A 152 7.02 -9.17 2.58
C GLN A 152 7.87 -10.34 3.07
N GLU A 153 7.83 -10.61 4.37
CA GLU A 153 8.46 -11.78 4.98
C GLU A 153 7.38 -12.82 5.28
N ILE A 154 7.51 -13.99 4.67
CA ILE A 154 6.54 -15.09 4.74
C ILE A 154 7.26 -16.29 5.33
N THR A 155 6.72 -16.88 6.39
CA THR A 155 7.28 -18.09 7.02
C THR A 155 6.18 -19.11 7.18
N ASN A 156 6.39 -20.32 6.67
CA ASN A 156 5.37 -21.38 6.70
C ASN A 156 4.00 -20.94 6.11
N GLY A 157 4.05 -20.13 5.05
CA GLY A 157 2.86 -19.60 4.37
C GLY A 157 2.16 -18.43 5.08
N ILE A 158 2.67 -17.95 6.21
CA ILE A 158 2.10 -16.85 6.98
C ILE A 158 2.99 -15.61 6.84
N TYR A 159 2.40 -14.47 6.53
CA TYR A 159 3.10 -13.17 6.55
C TYR A 159 3.50 -12.82 7.98
N THR A 160 4.79 -12.87 8.31
CA THR A 160 5.32 -12.54 9.63
C THR A 160 5.57 -11.04 9.78
N ALA A 161 6.05 -10.40 8.72
CA ALA A 161 6.23 -8.96 8.64
C ALA A 161 6.03 -8.44 7.21
N ILE A 162 5.48 -7.25 7.08
CA ILE A 162 5.44 -6.51 5.81
C ILE A 162 5.91 -5.09 6.11
N THR A 163 6.94 -4.64 5.42
CA THR A 163 7.47 -3.27 5.54
C THR A 163 7.42 -2.62 4.17
N CYS A 164 6.79 -1.46 4.07
CA CYS A 164 6.72 -0.69 2.83
C CYS A 164 7.25 0.72 3.04
N GLU A 165 8.08 1.17 2.11
CA GLU A 165 8.59 2.54 2.00
C GLU A 165 8.06 3.17 0.70
N ASP A 166 7.41 4.32 0.82
CA ASP A 166 6.96 5.14 -0.31
C ASP A 166 7.74 6.45 -0.31
N LYS A 167 8.38 6.74 -1.44
CA LYS A 167 9.27 7.88 -1.59
C LYS A 167 8.87 8.74 -2.79
N ASN A 168 8.63 10.01 -2.53
CA ASN A 168 8.29 11.01 -3.53
C ASN A 168 9.21 12.22 -3.43
N ILE A 169 9.93 12.52 -4.51
CA ILE A 169 10.82 13.68 -4.62
C ILE A 169 10.30 14.62 -5.70
N VAL A 170 10.11 15.87 -5.29
CA VAL A 170 9.67 16.96 -6.17
C VAL A 170 10.71 18.06 -6.19
N ARG A 171 11.04 18.57 -7.38
CA ARG A 171 11.93 19.73 -7.56
C ARG A 171 11.15 20.94 -8.04
N PRO A 172 10.92 21.97 -7.21
CA PRO A 172 10.08 23.10 -7.60
C PRO A 172 10.62 23.94 -8.78
N ALA A 173 11.94 23.93 -9.05
CA ALA A 173 12.51 24.60 -10.22
C ALA A 173 13.81 23.94 -10.73
N PHE A 174 13.99 23.97 -12.05
CA PHE A 174 15.21 23.49 -12.71
C PHE A 174 16.42 24.34 -12.29
N GLY A 175 17.51 23.70 -11.86
CA GLY A 175 18.77 24.36 -11.49
C GLY A 175 18.90 24.74 -10.00
N LEU A 176 17.87 24.53 -9.18
CA LEU A 176 17.99 24.62 -7.73
C LEU A 176 18.46 23.27 -7.14
N TYR A 177 19.40 23.33 -6.20
CA TYR A 177 19.86 22.17 -5.42
C TYR A 177 18.84 21.73 -4.35
N LYS A 178 17.73 22.47 -4.18
CA LYS A 178 16.71 22.19 -3.17
C LYS A 178 15.60 21.35 -3.78
N TYR A 179 15.22 20.29 -3.08
CA TYR A 179 14.08 19.41 -3.39
C TYR A 179 13.20 19.27 -2.16
N VAL A 180 11.97 18.82 -2.38
CA VAL A 180 11.06 18.40 -1.32
C VAL A 180 10.94 16.89 -1.41
N GLU A 181 11.21 16.22 -0.31
CA GLU A 181 11.07 14.77 -0.19
C GLU A 181 9.95 14.46 0.80
N ALA A 182 9.03 13.59 0.38
CA ALA A 182 8.08 12.92 1.24
C ALA A 182 8.46 11.44 1.29
N ASN A 183 8.80 10.97 2.48
CA ASN A 183 9.07 9.57 2.76
C ASN A 183 8.02 9.06 3.75
N GLN A 184 7.35 7.97 3.39
CA GLN A 184 6.35 7.30 4.22
C GLN A 184 6.76 5.85 4.42
N GLU A 185 6.97 5.48 5.68
CA GLU A 185 7.20 4.09 6.08
C GLU A 185 5.93 3.51 6.72
N SER A 186 5.67 2.24 6.43
CA SER A 186 4.61 1.46 7.06
C SER A 186 5.08 0.05 7.37
N THR A 187 4.63 -0.49 8.50
CA THR A 187 5.02 -1.81 8.96
C THR A 187 3.82 -2.55 9.54
N LEU A 188 3.59 -3.76 9.05
CA LEU A 188 2.65 -4.74 9.61
C LEU A 188 3.48 -5.89 10.19
N ARG A 189 3.14 -6.31 11.40
CA ARG A 189 3.76 -7.46 12.06
C ARG A 189 2.67 -8.40 12.53
N PHE A 190 2.87 -9.68 12.27
CA PHE A 190 1.98 -10.71 12.79
C PHE A 190 2.15 -10.80 14.30
N ILE A 191 1.02 -10.84 15.01
CA ILE A 191 0.95 -11.00 16.46
C ILE A 191 -0.01 -12.17 16.71
N SER A 192 0.51 -13.22 17.35
CA SER A 192 -0.25 -14.40 17.75
C SER A 192 -0.96 -14.20 19.09
#